data_AF-X1GLE1-F1
#
_entry.id   AF-X1GLE1-F1
#
_cell.length_a   1.000
_cell.length_b   1.000
_cell.length_c   1.000
_cell.angle_alpha   90.00
_cell.angle_beta   90.00
_cell.angle_gamma   90.00
#
_symmetry.space_group_name_H-M   'P 1'
#
loop_
_entity.id
_entity.type
_entity.pdbx_description
1 polymer ?
#
loop_
_entity_poly.entity_id
_entity_poly.type
_entity_poly.pdbx_seq_one_letter_code
_entity_poly.pdbx_strand_id
1 'polypeptide(L)'
;HAIYAETGGKKVERDELEPEHFASWIDWAKDLGIGIDLNPTFFAHPKAESGFTLASYDSAVRRFWVKHGIACRKIADHIGRELGGPCVNNVWIPDGYKDTPADRKTPRMTLMRSLDEIFAEKLDRRNIRDSVESKLFGIGTESYVVGSHEFYLGYAIRNGILLCIDTGHFHPTEQISDKISSIFAYVDELLFHISRGVRWDSDHVVVLSDEVREIALEIVRGGFLDRAHIGLDYFDASINRVAAWIIGTRSMIKALLFALLEPWEMLRDFEVGGDFTSRLTFLEEQKTLPFGSVWDYYCLKQDVPVGTGWLDEVREYEKKVLASR
;
A
#
# COMPACT_ATOMS: atom_id res chain seq x y z
N HIS A 1 5.58 -2.05 9.30
CA HIS A 1 5.67 -3.53 9.39
C HIS A 1 6.12 -4.01 10.77
N ALA A 2 5.58 -5.10 11.31
CA ALA A 2 5.81 -5.53 12.70
C ALA A 2 7.23 -6.06 13.00
N ILE A 3 7.97 -6.52 11.99
CA ILE A 3 9.38 -6.93 12.14
C ILE A 3 10.35 -5.76 12.42
N TYR A 4 9.89 -4.51 12.33
CA TYR A 4 10.68 -3.33 12.73
C TYR A 4 10.54 -2.98 14.22
N ALA A 5 9.91 -3.86 15.01
CA ALA A 5 9.83 -3.72 16.46
C ALA A 5 11.21 -3.58 17.11
N GLU A 6 11.35 -2.64 18.05
CA GLU A 6 12.55 -2.42 18.84
C GLU A 6 12.42 -3.15 20.19
N THR A 7 13.07 -4.32 20.30
CA THR A 7 12.90 -5.20 21.48
C THR A 7 14.02 -5.08 22.52
N GLY A 8 14.86 -4.05 22.41
CA GLY A 8 15.99 -3.83 23.34
C GLY A 8 16.97 -5.00 23.41
N GLY A 9 17.14 -5.75 22.32
CA GLY A 9 18.02 -6.92 22.23
C GLY A 9 17.43 -8.20 22.83
N LYS A 10 16.19 -8.19 23.32
CA LYS A 10 15.48 -9.40 23.77
C LYS A 10 14.75 -10.03 22.59
N LYS A 11 14.72 -11.37 22.53
CA LYS A 11 13.87 -12.06 21.58
C LYS A 11 12.42 -11.97 22.06
N VAL A 12 11.54 -11.42 21.23
CA VAL A 12 10.10 -11.36 21.46
C VAL A 12 9.42 -12.09 20.30
N GLU A 13 8.53 -13.04 20.60
CA GLU A 13 7.80 -13.75 19.56
C GLU A 13 6.75 -12.83 18.93
N ARG A 14 6.40 -13.06 17.66
CA ARG A 14 5.51 -12.15 16.92
C ARG A 14 4.13 -12.05 17.55
N ASP A 15 3.61 -13.12 18.13
CA ASP A 15 2.32 -13.13 18.83
C ASP A 15 2.36 -12.48 20.23
N GLU A 16 3.53 -12.02 20.67
CA GLU A 16 3.79 -11.34 21.94
C GLU A 16 4.24 -9.88 21.74
N LEU A 17 4.20 -9.35 20.52
CA LEU A 17 4.52 -7.95 20.27
C LEU A 17 3.48 -7.03 20.89
N GLU A 18 3.95 -6.11 21.73
CA GLU A 18 3.17 -5.07 22.39
C GLU A 18 3.53 -3.66 21.91
N PRO A 19 2.70 -2.63 22.21
CA PRO A 19 2.96 -1.25 21.80
C PRO A 19 4.29 -0.67 22.28
N GLU A 20 4.82 -1.14 23.41
CA GLU A 20 6.12 -0.70 23.94
C GLU A 20 7.28 -0.92 22.96
N HIS A 21 7.21 -1.95 22.12
CA HIS A 21 8.23 -2.22 21.10
C HIS A 21 8.20 -1.25 19.92
N PHE A 22 7.24 -0.33 19.90
CA PHE A 22 7.10 0.73 18.88
C PHE A 22 7.15 2.13 19.51
N ALA A 23 7.49 2.26 20.80
CA ALA A 23 7.52 3.54 21.49
C ALA A 23 8.50 4.54 20.83
N SER A 24 9.72 4.11 20.51
CA SER A 24 10.70 4.98 19.81
C SER A 24 10.20 5.47 18.45
N TRP A 25 9.48 4.62 17.72
CA TRP A 25 8.87 5.00 16.43
C TRP A 25 7.80 6.07 16.63
N ILE A 26 6.94 5.90 17.64
CA ILE A 26 5.89 6.87 17.97
C ILE A 26 6.51 8.21 18.39
N ASP A 27 7.53 8.21 19.25
CA ASP A 27 8.20 9.43 19.68
C ASP A 27 8.86 10.16 18.50
N TRP A 28 9.55 9.40 17.63
CA TRP A 28 10.14 9.95 16.41
C TRP A 28 9.08 10.56 15.46
N ALA A 29 7.93 9.91 15.30
CA ALA A 29 6.84 10.44 14.47
C ALA A 29 6.18 11.68 15.07
N LYS A 30 6.05 11.75 16.41
CA LYS A 30 5.58 12.96 17.10
C LYS A 30 6.52 14.14 16.87
N ASP A 31 7.83 13.92 16.98
CA ASP A 31 8.84 14.97 16.77
C ASP A 31 8.80 15.52 15.33
N LEU A 32 8.46 14.69 14.35
CA LEU A 32 8.32 15.08 12.95
C LEU A 32 6.92 15.56 12.57
N GLY A 33 5.91 15.36 13.41
CA GLY A 33 4.50 15.65 13.09
C GLY A 33 3.93 14.79 11.97
N ILE A 34 4.34 13.52 11.88
CA ILE A 34 3.88 12.57 10.85
C ILE A 34 3.05 11.43 11.45
N GLY A 35 2.24 10.77 10.62
CA GLY A 35 1.54 9.54 10.97
C GLY A 35 2.42 8.30 10.84
N ILE A 36 1.93 7.17 11.34
CA ILE A 36 2.52 5.84 11.14
C ILE A 36 1.40 4.86 10.78
N ASP A 37 1.63 4.08 9.72
CA ASP A 37 0.84 2.90 9.35
C ASP A 37 1.58 1.61 9.72
N LEU A 38 0.82 0.53 9.90
CA LEU A 38 1.33 -0.76 10.37
C LEU A 38 0.95 -1.91 9.44
N ASN A 39 1.76 -2.95 9.45
CA ASN A 39 1.44 -4.23 8.84
C ASN A 39 1.86 -5.33 9.81
N PRO A 40 1.00 -6.31 10.14
CA PRO A 40 1.47 -7.54 10.76
C PRO A 40 2.37 -8.28 9.77
N THR A 41 3.37 -9.00 10.28
CA THR A 41 4.34 -9.73 9.44
C THR A 41 4.03 -11.20 9.41
N PHE A 42 3.50 -11.71 8.29
CA PHE A 42 3.16 -13.12 8.11
C PHE A 42 4.19 -13.94 7.31
N PHE A 43 5.39 -13.40 7.06
CA PHE A 43 6.43 -14.06 6.25
C PHE A 43 7.80 -14.06 6.93
N ALA A 44 8.80 -14.73 6.34
CA ALA A 44 10.17 -14.82 6.87
C ALA A 44 10.21 -15.28 8.34
N HIS A 45 9.52 -16.38 8.63
CA HIS A 45 9.40 -16.94 9.98
C HIS A 45 9.28 -18.47 9.92
N PRO A 46 9.84 -19.24 10.88
CA PRO A 46 9.71 -20.69 10.88
C PRO A 46 8.26 -21.18 10.82
N LYS A 47 7.32 -20.47 11.46
CA LYS A 47 5.88 -20.79 11.40
C LYS A 47 5.18 -20.39 10.09
N ALA A 48 5.92 -19.87 9.10
CA ALA A 48 5.43 -19.60 7.74
C ALA A 48 6.15 -20.47 6.69
N GLU A 49 7.08 -21.35 7.10
CA GLU A 49 7.93 -22.13 6.19
C GLU A 49 7.13 -23.06 5.26
N SER A 50 5.96 -23.54 5.71
CA SER A 50 5.07 -24.37 4.90
C SER A 50 4.40 -23.63 3.72
N GLY A 51 4.55 -22.31 3.63
CA GLY A 51 3.79 -21.47 2.70
C GLY A 51 2.37 -21.15 3.17
N PHE A 52 2.03 -21.46 4.42
CA PHE A 52 0.72 -21.16 5.02
C PHE A 52 0.85 -20.54 6.41
N THR A 53 -0.01 -19.56 6.68
CA THR A 53 -0.12 -18.82 7.94
C THR A 53 -1.56 -18.83 8.46
N LEU A 54 -2.36 -17.81 8.16
CA LEU A 54 -3.75 -17.66 8.58
C LEU A 54 -4.67 -18.73 7.97
N ALA A 55 -4.28 -19.34 6.85
CA ALA A 55 -4.98 -20.43 6.20
C ALA A 55 -4.38 -21.81 6.49
N SER A 56 -3.43 -21.92 7.43
CA SER A 56 -2.77 -23.19 7.75
C SER A 56 -3.75 -24.23 8.29
N TYR A 57 -3.58 -25.48 7.82
CA TYR A 57 -4.27 -26.65 8.37
C TYR A 57 -3.76 -27.01 9.77
N ASP A 58 -2.53 -26.63 10.11
CA ASP A 58 -2.01 -26.78 11.47
C ASP A 58 -2.64 -25.71 12.36
N SER A 59 -3.53 -26.16 13.24
CA SER A 59 -4.24 -25.28 14.16
C SER A 59 -3.32 -24.48 15.09
N ALA A 60 -2.13 -24.99 15.44
CA ALA A 60 -1.17 -24.28 16.27
C ALA A 60 -0.49 -23.15 15.50
N VAL A 61 -0.11 -23.40 14.23
CA VAL A 61 0.42 -22.36 13.33
C VAL A 61 -0.63 -21.28 13.08
N ARG A 62 -1.86 -21.68 12.74
CA ARG A 62 -2.98 -20.75 12.55
C ARG A 62 -3.21 -19.88 13.79
N ARG A 63 -3.30 -20.49 14.98
CA ARG A 63 -3.52 -19.74 16.24
C ARG A 63 -2.41 -18.73 16.52
N PHE A 64 -1.15 -19.08 16.25
CA PHE A 64 -0.02 -18.16 16.39
C PHE A 64 -0.22 -16.92 15.51
N TRP A 65 -0.54 -17.10 14.23
CA TRP A 65 -0.72 -15.98 13.31
C TRP A 65 -1.98 -15.15 13.60
N VAL A 66 -3.06 -15.77 14.06
CA VAL A 66 -4.25 -15.06 14.54
C VAL A 66 -3.89 -14.16 15.74
N LYS A 67 -3.16 -14.68 16.73
CA LYS A 67 -2.70 -13.87 17.87
C LYS A 67 -1.80 -12.72 17.42
N HIS A 68 -0.86 -12.96 16.49
CA HIS A 68 -0.02 -11.91 15.93
C HIS A 68 -0.83 -10.80 15.23
N GLY A 69 -1.84 -11.18 14.44
CA GLY A 69 -2.75 -10.22 13.81
C GLY A 69 -3.49 -9.36 14.84
N ILE A 70 -4.01 -9.98 15.91
CA ILE A 70 -4.69 -9.27 17.01
C ILE A 70 -3.71 -8.32 17.75
N ALA A 71 -2.49 -8.79 18.03
CA ALA A 71 -1.45 -7.99 18.69
C ALA A 71 -1.12 -6.73 17.87
N CYS A 72 -0.94 -6.89 16.55
CA CYS A 72 -0.69 -5.76 15.65
C CYS A 72 -1.87 -4.78 15.59
N ARG A 73 -3.12 -5.25 15.65
CA ARG A 73 -4.27 -4.34 15.73
C ARG A 73 -4.23 -3.48 16.99
N LYS A 74 -3.84 -4.04 18.14
CA LYS A 74 -3.68 -3.28 19.39
C LYS A 74 -2.53 -2.26 19.31
N ILE A 75 -1.44 -2.64 18.64
CA ILE A 75 -0.31 -1.73 18.37
C ILE A 75 -0.78 -0.57 17.47
N ALA A 76 -1.50 -0.86 16.38
CA ALA A 76 -2.02 0.16 15.47
C ALA A 76 -3.02 1.12 16.15
N ASP A 77 -3.96 0.59 16.96
CA ASP A 77 -4.85 1.45 17.76
C ASP A 77 -4.06 2.34 18.73
N HIS A 78 -3.01 1.82 19.36
CA HIS A 78 -2.14 2.62 20.23
C HIS A 78 -1.40 3.71 19.45
N ILE A 79 -0.80 3.38 18.31
CA ILE A 79 -0.13 4.33 17.41
C ILE A 79 -1.09 5.47 17.05
N GLY A 80 -2.30 5.14 16.59
CA GLY A 80 -3.24 6.17 16.16
C GLY A 80 -3.72 7.07 17.30
N ARG A 81 -3.90 6.52 18.50
CA ARG A 81 -4.19 7.33 19.70
C ARG A 81 -3.08 8.30 20.04
N GLU A 82 -1.83 7.84 19.99
CA GLU A 82 -0.67 8.66 20.37
C GLU A 82 -0.34 9.74 19.34
N LEU A 83 -0.62 9.49 18.05
CA LEU A 83 -0.35 10.42 16.95
C LEU A 83 -1.56 11.29 16.55
N GLY A 84 -2.74 11.03 17.09
CA GLY A 84 -3.94 11.85 16.86
C GLY A 84 -4.59 11.66 15.49
N GLY A 85 -4.35 10.52 14.82
CA GLY A 85 -4.95 10.16 13.53
C GLY A 85 -4.98 8.64 13.34
N PRO A 86 -5.80 8.10 12.43
CA PRO A 86 -5.92 6.67 12.27
C PRO A 86 -4.63 6.05 11.72
N CYS A 87 -4.16 4.96 12.34
CA CYS A 87 -3.15 4.07 11.79
C CYS A 87 -3.83 3.05 10.87
N VAL A 88 -3.46 3.01 9.59
CA VAL A 88 -3.90 1.94 8.68
C VAL A 88 -3.10 0.68 9.01
N ASN A 89 -3.81 -0.40 9.36
CA ASN A 89 -3.24 -1.70 9.69
C ASN A 89 -3.56 -2.70 8.58
N ASN A 90 -2.59 -2.94 7.70
CA ASN A 90 -2.79 -3.70 6.48
C ASN A 90 -2.34 -5.16 6.59
N VAL A 91 -3.28 -6.09 6.35
CA VAL A 91 -3.08 -7.54 6.39
C VAL A 91 -2.80 -8.09 4.99
N TRP A 92 -1.54 -8.46 4.77
CA TRP A 92 -1.08 -9.23 3.61
C TRP A 92 -0.46 -10.56 4.07
N ILE A 93 -0.77 -11.68 3.38
CA ILE A 93 -0.25 -13.00 3.72
C ILE A 93 0.31 -13.73 2.50
N PRO A 94 1.34 -14.59 2.65
CA PRO A 94 1.93 -15.34 1.54
C PRO A 94 1.20 -16.66 1.23
N ASP A 95 0.03 -16.90 1.82
CA ASP A 95 -0.61 -18.21 1.84
C ASP A 95 -0.99 -18.69 0.43
N GLY A 96 -0.44 -19.83 0.00
CA GLY A 96 -0.66 -20.33 -1.35
C GLY A 96 0.03 -21.66 -1.67
N TYR A 97 -0.14 -22.12 -2.91
CA TYR A 97 0.53 -23.30 -3.43
C TYR A 97 1.32 -22.96 -4.69
N LYS A 98 2.55 -23.48 -4.74
CA LYS A 98 3.42 -23.43 -5.91
C LYS A 98 2.77 -24.08 -7.13
N ASP A 99 2.25 -25.28 -6.96
CA ASP A 99 1.62 -26.09 -8.01
C ASP A 99 0.10 -26.22 -7.79
N THR A 100 -0.58 -26.84 -8.74
CA THR A 100 -2.03 -26.95 -8.84
C THR A 100 -2.64 -27.57 -7.57
N PRO A 101 -3.48 -26.84 -6.82
CA PRO A 101 -4.12 -27.38 -5.64
C PRO A 101 -5.32 -28.28 -5.98
N ALA A 102 -5.50 -29.33 -5.19
CA ALA A 102 -6.72 -30.14 -5.20
C ALA A 102 -7.91 -29.43 -4.52
N ASP A 103 -7.67 -28.53 -3.58
CA ASP A 103 -8.70 -27.82 -2.82
C ASP A 103 -8.35 -26.32 -2.65
N ARG A 104 -9.11 -25.46 -3.32
CA ARG A 104 -9.05 -24.00 -3.17
C ARG A 104 -10.06 -23.45 -2.16
N LYS A 105 -11.02 -24.26 -1.72
CA LYS A 105 -12.11 -23.85 -0.83
C LYS A 105 -11.67 -23.86 0.63
N THR A 106 -11.11 -24.97 1.12
CA THR A 106 -10.83 -25.13 2.55
C THR A 106 -9.85 -24.08 3.08
N PRO A 107 -8.72 -23.77 2.42
CA PRO A 107 -7.83 -22.71 2.88
C PRO A 107 -8.53 -21.34 2.94
N ARG A 108 -9.39 -21.01 1.97
CA ARG A 108 -10.17 -19.75 1.97
C ARG A 108 -11.17 -19.68 3.13
N MET A 109 -11.85 -20.78 3.43
CA MET A 109 -12.76 -20.84 4.59
C MET A 109 -12.00 -20.77 5.92
N THR A 110 -10.79 -21.33 5.98
CA THR A 110 -9.91 -21.17 7.14
C THR A 110 -9.43 -19.73 7.30
N LEU A 111 -8.99 -19.09 6.21
CA LEU A 111 -8.60 -17.68 6.20
C LEU A 111 -9.75 -16.79 6.68
N MET A 112 -10.96 -16.96 6.15
CA MET A 112 -12.13 -16.19 6.57
C MET A 112 -12.36 -16.28 8.09
N ARG A 113 -12.32 -17.50 8.66
CA ARG A 113 -12.43 -17.68 10.12
C ARG A 113 -11.29 -16.99 10.89
N SER A 114 -10.06 -17.04 10.36
CA SER A 114 -8.91 -16.39 10.99
C SER A 114 -9.05 -14.87 10.99
N LEU A 115 -9.53 -14.29 9.89
CA LEU A 115 -9.79 -12.86 9.80
C LEU A 115 -10.97 -12.46 10.69
N ASP A 116 -12.04 -13.27 10.75
CA ASP A 116 -13.17 -13.04 11.65
C ASP A 116 -12.70 -13.02 13.13
N GLU A 117 -11.78 -13.91 13.51
CA GLU A 117 -11.15 -13.92 14.84
C GLU A 117 -10.27 -12.67 15.06
N ILE A 118 -9.45 -12.27 14.07
CA ILE A 118 -8.59 -11.09 14.17
C ILE A 118 -9.41 -9.80 14.31
N PHE A 119 -10.51 -9.68 13.57
CA PHE A 119 -11.36 -8.48 13.51
C PHE A 119 -12.59 -8.53 14.45
N ALA A 120 -12.64 -9.53 15.34
CA ALA A 120 -13.73 -9.69 16.31
C ALA A 120 -13.83 -8.51 17.28
N GLU A 121 -12.69 -8.05 17.80
CA GLU A 121 -12.61 -6.86 18.65
C GLU A 121 -12.86 -5.60 17.80
N LYS A 122 -13.88 -4.82 18.19
CA LYS A 122 -14.18 -3.54 17.55
C LYS A 122 -13.35 -2.44 18.21
N LEU A 123 -12.30 -2.03 17.51
CA LEU A 123 -11.44 -0.91 17.89
C LEU A 123 -12.01 0.40 17.33
N ASP A 124 -11.65 1.52 17.96
CA ASP A 124 -12.17 2.82 17.54
C ASP A 124 -11.57 3.22 16.20
N ARG A 125 -12.43 3.42 15.20
CA ARG A 125 -12.01 3.86 13.87
C ARG A 125 -11.16 5.13 13.97
N ARG A 126 -11.42 6.06 14.90
CA ARG A 126 -10.59 7.27 15.02
C ARG A 126 -9.08 6.97 15.18
N ASN A 127 -8.73 5.79 15.67
CA ASN A 127 -7.34 5.38 15.90
C ASN A 127 -6.85 4.34 14.89
N ILE A 128 -7.72 3.53 14.29
CA ILE A 128 -7.30 2.44 13.40
C ILE A 128 -8.21 2.27 12.18
N ARG A 129 -7.61 1.95 11.03
CA ARG A 129 -8.27 1.44 9.84
C ARG A 129 -7.69 0.07 9.50
N ASP A 130 -8.46 -0.99 9.70
CA ASP A 130 -8.05 -2.32 9.25
C ASP A 130 -8.19 -2.42 7.73
N SER A 131 -7.20 -3.03 7.05
CA SER A 131 -7.28 -3.36 5.63
C SER A 131 -6.82 -4.78 5.33
N VAL A 132 -7.26 -5.30 4.18
CA VAL A 132 -6.83 -6.59 3.64
C VAL A 132 -6.32 -6.43 2.21
N GLU A 133 -5.25 -7.15 1.88
CA GLU A 133 -4.55 -7.00 0.61
C GLU A 133 -4.48 -8.30 -0.17
N SER A 134 -4.98 -8.27 -1.41
CA SER A 134 -4.91 -9.41 -2.32
C SER A 134 -3.60 -9.49 -3.09
N LYS A 135 -3.25 -10.71 -3.50
CA LYS A 135 -2.17 -10.95 -4.46
C LYS A 135 -2.59 -12.02 -5.46
N LEU A 136 -2.20 -11.85 -6.73
CA LEU A 136 -2.43 -12.84 -7.76
C LEU A 136 -1.54 -14.08 -7.57
N PHE A 137 -0.23 -13.85 -7.45
CA PHE A 137 0.77 -14.89 -7.25
C PHE A 137 2.05 -14.33 -6.61
N GLY A 138 2.84 -15.20 -6.00
CA GLY A 138 4.21 -14.92 -5.60
C GLY A 138 5.15 -16.04 -6.02
N ILE A 139 6.46 -15.79 -5.95
CA ILE A 139 7.45 -16.86 -6.15
C ILE A 139 7.26 -17.91 -5.05
N GLY A 140 7.03 -19.16 -5.45
CA GLY A 140 6.66 -20.27 -4.55
C GLY A 140 5.15 -20.42 -4.28
N THR A 141 4.30 -19.54 -4.82
CA THR A 141 2.82 -19.62 -4.75
C THR A 141 2.15 -19.31 -6.09
N GLU A 142 2.80 -19.72 -7.18
CA GLU A 142 2.47 -19.34 -8.55
C GLU A 142 1.09 -19.81 -9.02
N SER A 143 0.67 -21.01 -8.60
CA SER A 143 -0.57 -21.64 -9.10
C SER A 143 -1.82 -21.27 -8.31
N TYR A 144 -1.64 -20.74 -7.09
CA TYR A 144 -2.74 -20.42 -6.19
C TYR A 144 -2.30 -19.58 -5.00
N VAL A 145 -3.00 -18.47 -4.80
CA VAL A 145 -2.96 -17.67 -3.56
C VAL A 145 -4.33 -17.75 -2.88
N VAL A 146 -4.33 -17.95 -1.56
CA VAL A 146 -5.56 -18.08 -0.76
C VAL A 146 -6.33 -16.76 -0.77
N GLY A 147 -5.64 -15.67 -0.43
CA GLY A 147 -6.16 -14.30 -0.40
C GLY A 147 -6.22 -13.67 -1.80
N SER A 148 -7.08 -14.19 -2.67
CA SER A 148 -7.28 -13.64 -4.01
C SER A 148 -8.08 -12.34 -4.01
N HIS A 149 -8.10 -11.64 -5.15
CA HIS A 149 -8.83 -10.37 -5.29
C HIS A 149 -10.31 -10.49 -4.92
N GLU A 150 -11.04 -11.47 -5.47
CA GLU A 150 -12.47 -11.65 -5.19
C GLU A 150 -12.73 -12.02 -3.73
N PHE A 151 -11.81 -12.76 -3.11
CA PHE A 151 -11.92 -13.12 -1.71
C PHE A 151 -11.87 -11.86 -0.83
N TYR A 152 -10.87 -11.02 -1.02
CA TYR A 152 -10.70 -9.83 -0.19
C TYR A 152 -11.64 -8.69 -0.55
N LEU A 153 -12.01 -8.53 -1.83
CA LEU A 153 -13.07 -7.58 -2.22
C LEU A 153 -14.39 -7.93 -1.50
N GLY A 154 -14.82 -9.20 -1.58
CA GLY A 154 -16.02 -9.65 -0.88
C GLY A 154 -15.91 -9.55 0.64
N TYR A 155 -14.74 -9.86 1.20
CA TYR A 155 -14.50 -9.77 2.64
C TYR A 155 -14.51 -8.31 3.14
N ALA A 156 -13.86 -7.39 2.43
CA ALA A 156 -13.80 -5.97 2.77
C ALA A 156 -15.20 -5.34 2.76
N ILE A 157 -15.96 -5.55 1.68
CA ILE A 157 -17.35 -5.07 1.55
C ILE A 157 -18.22 -5.60 2.68
N ARG A 158 -18.18 -6.93 2.94
CA ARG A 158 -19.01 -7.56 3.98
C ARG A 158 -18.72 -7.02 5.38
N ASN A 159 -17.47 -6.66 5.66
CA ASN A 159 -17.02 -6.31 7.01
C ASN A 159 -16.80 -4.81 7.25
N GLY A 160 -16.95 -3.96 6.22
CA GLY A 160 -16.76 -2.51 6.33
C GLY A 160 -15.33 -2.10 6.69
N ILE A 161 -14.35 -2.87 6.21
CA ILE A 161 -12.92 -2.60 6.34
C ILE A 161 -12.32 -2.16 5.00
N LEU A 162 -11.13 -1.60 5.01
CA LEU A 162 -10.47 -1.13 3.79
C LEU A 162 -10.06 -2.33 2.93
N LEU A 163 -10.18 -2.16 1.61
CA LEU A 163 -9.48 -2.99 0.65
C LEU A 163 -8.17 -2.30 0.28
N CYS A 164 -7.06 -3.04 0.35
CA CYS A 164 -5.80 -2.61 -0.21
C CYS A 164 -5.69 -3.07 -1.66
N ILE A 165 -5.36 -2.14 -2.55
CA ILE A 165 -5.10 -2.39 -3.96
C ILE A 165 -3.63 -2.05 -4.26
N ASP A 166 -2.83 -3.09 -4.50
CA ASP A 166 -1.45 -2.96 -4.93
C ASP A 166 -1.31 -3.06 -6.45
N THR A 167 -0.62 -2.11 -7.07
CA THR A 167 -0.47 -2.04 -8.53
C THR A 167 0.36 -3.17 -9.17
N GLY A 168 1.14 -3.91 -8.40
CA GLY A 168 1.94 -5.05 -8.83
C GLY A 168 1.23 -6.40 -8.69
N HIS A 169 0.10 -6.45 -7.99
CA HIS A 169 -0.52 -7.69 -7.51
C HIS A 169 -1.54 -8.34 -8.44
N PHE A 170 -1.67 -7.89 -9.69
CA PHE A 170 -2.77 -8.25 -10.60
C PHE A 170 -2.29 -8.92 -11.89
N HIS A 171 -3.22 -9.34 -12.75
CA HIS A 171 -2.88 -10.05 -13.99
C HIS A 171 -2.11 -9.15 -14.96
N PRO A 172 -1.37 -9.74 -15.92
CA PRO A 172 -0.81 -8.98 -17.02
C PRO A 172 -1.89 -8.14 -17.69
N THR A 173 -1.58 -6.87 -17.94
CA THR A 173 -2.48 -5.85 -18.53
C THR A 173 -3.67 -5.42 -17.68
N GLU A 174 -3.93 -6.04 -16.54
CA GLU A 174 -4.98 -5.60 -15.62
C GLU A 174 -4.58 -4.23 -15.04
N GLN A 175 -5.44 -3.23 -15.22
CA GLN A 175 -5.22 -1.87 -14.73
C GLN A 175 -5.97 -1.67 -13.41
N ILE A 176 -5.32 -1.02 -12.45
CA ILE A 176 -5.89 -0.63 -11.17
C ILE A 176 -6.78 0.58 -11.32
N SER A 177 -6.38 1.55 -12.14
CA SER A 177 -7.15 2.76 -12.45
C SER A 177 -8.62 2.44 -12.74
N ASP A 178 -8.89 1.49 -13.62
CA ASP A 178 -10.25 1.03 -13.98
C ASP A 178 -11.07 0.48 -12.81
N LYS A 179 -10.42 -0.06 -11.78
CA LYS A 179 -11.09 -0.64 -10.61
C LYS A 179 -11.57 0.41 -9.61
N ILE A 180 -10.95 1.58 -9.59
CA ILE A 180 -11.10 2.58 -8.52
C ILE A 180 -12.56 3.01 -8.38
N SER A 181 -13.16 3.51 -9.46
CA SER A 181 -14.54 3.99 -9.45
C SER A 181 -15.54 2.87 -9.16
N SER A 182 -15.29 1.66 -9.67
CA SER A 182 -16.12 0.47 -9.42
C SER A 182 -16.10 0.05 -7.94
N ILE A 183 -14.92 0.02 -7.32
CA ILE A 183 -14.79 -0.39 -5.92
C ILE A 183 -15.35 0.68 -4.98
N PHE A 184 -15.10 1.97 -5.23
CA PHE A 184 -15.65 3.06 -4.42
C PHE A 184 -17.19 3.14 -4.43
N ALA A 185 -17.86 2.46 -5.36
CA ALA A 185 -19.31 2.29 -5.33
C ALA A 185 -19.79 1.40 -4.15
N TYR A 186 -18.89 0.61 -3.54
CA TYR A 186 -19.22 -0.35 -2.48
C TYR A 186 -18.45 -0.11 -1.17
N VAL A 187 -17.38 0.69 -1.18
CA VAL A 187 -16.55 0.94 0.01
C VAL A 187 -16.35 2.43 0.26
N ASP A 188 -16.21 2.79 1.54
CA ASP A 188 -16.01 4.19 1.94
C ASP A 188 -14.59 4.67 1.71
N GLU A 189 -13.58 3.82 1.90
CA GLU A 189 -12.16 4.18 1.87
C GLU A 189 -11.36 3.06 1.19
N LEU A 190 -10.27 3.41 0.51
CA LEU A 190 -9.33 2.46 -0.12
C LEU A 190 -7.90 2.74 0.33
N LEU A 191 -7.15 1.66 0.55
CA LEU A 191 -5.69 1.72 0.65
C LEU A 191 -5.11 1.39 -0.73
N PHE A 192 -4.16 2.21 -1.17
CA PHE A 192 -3.39 1.99 -2.37
C PHE A 192 -1.96 1.67 -1.98
N HIS A 193 -1.41 0.61 -2.54
CA HIS A 193 0.02 0.36 -2.55
C HIS A 193 0.51 0.62 -3.97
N ILE A 194 1.20 1.75 -4.17
CA ILE A 194 1.73 2.11 -5.48
C ILE A 194 3.15 1.54 -5.60
N SER A 195 3.30 0.66 -6.58
CA SER A 195 4.47 -0.15 -6.90
C SER A 195 4.68 -0.16 -8.41
N ARG A 196 5.68 -0.87 -8.91
CA ARG A 196 5.84 -1.09 -10.36
C ARG A 196 6.17 -2.55 -10.66
N GLY A 197 5.15 -3.27 -11.14
CA GLY A 197 5.31 -4.62 -11.67
C GLY A 197 6.06 -4.63 -13.02
N VAL A 198 7.18 -5.33 -13.08
CA VAL A 198 7.97 -5.57 -14.29
C VAL A 198 7.90 -7.05 -14.61
N ARG A 199 6.86 -7.43 -15.37
CA ARG A 199 6.48 -8.81 -15.77
C ARG A 199 5.92 -9.70 -14.65
N TRP A 200 6.25 -9.39 -13.41
CA TRP A 200 5.71 -9.99 -12.21
C TRP A 200 5.65 -8.90 -11.14
N ASP A 201 5.15 -9.25 -9.96
CA ASP A 201 5.19 -8.37 -8.81
C ASP A 201 6.63 -8.17 -8.29
N SER A 202 7.34 -7.28 -8.96
CA SER A 202 8.80 -7.16 -8.88
C SER A 202 9.27 -6.00 -8.01
N ASP A 203 8.37 -5.30 -7.34
CA ASP A 203 8.68 -4.23 -6.39
C ASP A 203 9.63 -3.15 -6.92
N HIS A 204 9.53 -2.77 -8.21
CA HIS A 204 10.37 -1.71 -8.74
C HIS A 204 9.87 -0.34 -8.26
N VAL A 205 10.81 0.60 -8.16
CA VAL A 205 10.49 1.99 -7.84
C VAL A 205 9.41 2.55 -8.76
N VAL A 206 8.44 3.22 -8.16
CA VAL A 206 7.37 3.96 -8.83
C VAL A 206 7.98 5.04 -9.72
N VAL A 207 7.45 5.15 -10.92
CA VAL A 207 7.80 6.21 -11.87
C VAL A 207 6.51 6.90 -12.33
N LEU A 208 6.63 8.07 -12.94
CA LEU A 208 5.49 8.76 -13.56
C LEU A 208 5.08 8.05 -14.87
N SER A 209 4.60 6.81 -14.74
CA SER A 209 4.09 5.98 -15.84
C SER A 209 2.66 6.37 -16.20
N ASP A 210 2.12 5.77 -17.26
CA ASP A 210 0.72 5.92 -17.65
C ASP A 210 -0.20 5.49 -16.50
N GLU A 211 -0.03 4.28 -15.98
CA GLU A 211 -0.93 3.76 -14.93
C GLU A 211 -0.88 4.58 -13.63
N VAL A 212 0.29 5.07 -13.21
CA VAL A 212 0.39 5.92 -12.00
C VAL A 212 -0.33 7.26 -12.22
N ARG A 213 -0.29 7.80 -13.46
CA ARG A 213 -1.07 9.00 -13.82
C ARG A 213 -2.57 8.70 -13.87
N GLU A 214 -2.99 7.59 -14.46
CA GLU A 214 -4.41 7.21 -14.54
C GLU A 214 -4.99 6.94 -13.15
N ILE A 215 -4.25 6.30 -12.23
CA ILE A 215 -4.68 6.14 -10.83
C ILE A 215 -4.90 7.50 -10.17
N ALA A 216 -3.97 8.45 -10.35
CA ALA A 216 -4.13 9.79 -9.80
C ALA A 216 -5.32 10.54 -10.43
N LEU A 217 -5.54 10.40 -11.74
CA LEU A 217 -6.69 10.97 -12.44
C LEU A 217 -8.00 10.42 -11.88
N GLU A 218 -8.13 9.11 -11.71
CA GLU A 218 -9.34 8.49 -11.17
C GLU A 218 -9.62 8.90 -9.72
N ILE A 219 -8.58 9.02 -8.88
CA ILE A 219 -8.71 9.52 -7.50
C ILE A 219 -9.22 10.98 -7.50
N VAL A 220 -8.66 11.85 -8.35
CA VAL A 220 -9.02 13.28 -8.39
C VAL A 220 -10.38 13.50 -9.05
N ARG A 221 -10.61 12.95 -10.25
CA ARG A 221 -11.89 13.08 -10.99
C ARG A 221 -13.06 12.54 -10.18
N GLY A 222 -12.84 11.43 -9.46
CA GLY A 222 -13.84 10.81 -8.61
C GLY A 222 -14.12 11.54 -7.30
N GLY A 223 -13.33 12.57 -6.95
CA GLY A 223 -13.44 13.26 -5.67
C GLY A 223 -13.07 12.38 -4.47
N PHE A 224 -12.10 11.49 -4.65
CA PHE A 224 -11.73 10.46 -3.67
C PHE A 224 -10.48 10.80 -2.84
N LEU A 225 -9.91 12.00 -2.96
CA LEU A 225 -8.67 12.38 -2.26
C LEU A 225 -8.74 12.15 -0.74
N ASP A 226 -9.85 12.50 -0.09
CA ASP A 226 -10.04 12.31 1.36
C ASP A 226 -10.35 10.85 1.77
N ARG A 227 -10.53 9.97 0.77
CA ARG A 227 -10.95 8.57 0.92
C ARG A 227 -9.89 7.58 0.41
N ALA A 228 -8.79 8.09 -0.15
CA ALA A 228 -7.69 7.32 -0.72
C ALA A 228 -6.46 7.42 0.18
N HIS A 229 -6.14 6.32 0.86
CA HIS A 229 -4.91 6.18 1.64
C HIS A 229 -3.80 5.74 0.67
N ILE A 230 -2.87 6.63 0.32
CA ILE A 230 -1.85 6.35 -0.70
C ILE A 230 -0.53 5.95 -0.03
N GLY A 231 -0.23 4.66 -0.03
CA GLY A 231 1.04 4.06 0.36
C GLY A 231 1.93 3.74 -0.85
N LEU A 232 3.22 3.60 -0.59
CA LEU A 232 4.20 3.12 -1.56
C LEU A 232 4.69 1.75 -1.12
N ASP A 233 4.65 0.78 -2.03
CA ASP A 233 5.14 -0.57 -1.75
C ASP A 233 6.12 -0.98 -2.85
N TYR A 234 7.41 -0.82 -2.58
CA TYR A 234 8.46 -1.25 -3.48
C TYR A 234 9.78 -1.41 -2.72
N PHE A 235 10.66 -2.23 -3.29
CA PHE A 235 11.94 -2.57 -2.70
C PHE A 235 12.96 -2.83 -3.81
N ASP A 236 13.70 -1.77 -4.17
CA ASP A 236 14.84 -1.89 -5.08
C ASP A 236 16.16 -1.82 -4.29
N ALA A 237 16.77 -2.98 -4.09
CA ALA A 237 18.06 -3.11 -3.42
C ALA A 237 19.26 -2.88 -4.35
N SER A 238 19.04 -2.64 -5.65
CA SER A 238 20.12 -2.46 -6.63
C SER A 238 20.61 -1.00 -6.75
N ILE A 239 19.86 -0.05 -6.21
CA ILE A 239 20.18 1.38 -6.22
C ILE A 239 20.25 1.96 -4.79
N ASN A 240 20.64 3.23 -4.67
CA ASN A 240 20.61 3.94 -3.40
C ASN A 240 19.16 4.01 -2.87
N ARG A 241 18.92 3.41 -1.69
CA ARG A 241 17.56 3.29 -1.11
C ARG A 241 16.92 4.63 -0.76
N VAL A 242 17.71 5.64 -0.39
CA VAL A 242 17.21 7.02 -0.18
C VAL A 242 16.73 7.61 -1.50
N ALA A 243 17.50 7.41 -2.58
CA ALA A 243 17.07 7.81 -3.92
C ALA A 243 15.80 7.08 -4.38
N ALA A 244 15.67 5.78 -4.09
CA ALA A 244 14.48 5.00 -4.40
C ALA A 244 13.21 5.60 -3.76
N TRP A 245 13.26 5.97 -2.48
CA TRP A 245 12.15 6.68 -1.82
C TRP A 245 11.87 8.04 -2.46
N ILE A 246 12.89 8.88 -2.66
CA ILE A 246 12.72 10.21 -3.24
C ILE A 246 12.08 10.13 -4.63
N ILE A 247 12.52 9.20 -5.48
CA ILE A 247 12.02 9.03 -6.85
C ILE A 247 10.55 8.60 -6.83
N GLY A 248 10.20 7.55 -6.07
CA GLY A 248 8.82 7.04 -6.06
C GLY A 248 7.84 8.02 -5.42
N THR A 249 8.18 8.60 -4.26
CA THR A 249 7.34 9.59 -3.59
C THR A 249 7.12 10.82 -4.47
N ARG A 250 8.18 11.39 -5.07
CA ARG A 250 8.03 12.54 -5.99
C ARG A 250 7.24 12.16 -7.25
N SER A 251 7.34 10.93 -7.74
CA SER A 251 6.56 10.48 -8.90
C SER A 251 5.07 10.43 -8.59
N MET A 252 4.68 9.91 -7.43
CA MET A 252 3.27 9.88 -7.01
C MET A 252 2.71 11.29 -6.79
N ILE A 253 3.45 12.18 -6.11
CA ILE A 253 3.02 13.57 -5.92
C ILE A 253 2.88 14.29 -7.27
N LYS A 254 3.80 14.08 -8.22
CA LYS A 254 3.69 14.63 -9.58
C LYS A 254 2.45 14.12 -10.31
N ALA A 255 2.08 12.85 -10.14
CA ALA A 255 0.88 12.29 -10.75
C ALA A 255 -0.39 12.96 -10.18
N LEU A 256 -0.46 13.15 -8.87
CA LEU A 256 -1.55 13.89 -8.22
C LEU A 256 -1.62 15.35 -8.69
N LEU A 257 -0.47 16.03 -8.78
CA LEU A 257 -0.42 17.39 -9.30
C LEU A 257 -0.88 17.46 -10.76
N PHE A 258 -0.46 16.51 -11.60
CA PHE A 258 -0.89 16.42 -12.99
C PHE A 258 -2.42 16.28 -13.08
N ALA A 259 -3.01 15.42 -12.27
CA ALA A 259 -4.45 15.22 -12.19
C ALA A 259 -5.20 16.45 -11.68
N LEU A 260 -4.67 17.15 -10.65
CA LEU A 260 -5.26 18.38 -10.11
C LEU A 260 -5.25 19.55 -11.11
N LEU A 261 -4.37 19.51 -12.11
CA LEU A 261 -4.28 20.52 -13.17
C LEU A 261 -5.16 20.17 -14.39
N GLU A 262 -5.86 19.04 -14.37
CA GLU A 262 -6.72 18.64 -15.48
C GLU A 262 -7.98 19.52 -15.59
N PRO A 263 -8.34 20.00 -16.80
CA PRO A 263 -9.60 20.68 -17.03
C PRO A 263 -10.78 19.68 -17.09
N TRP A 264 -11.03 19.00 -15.96
CA TRP A 264 -12.00 17.90 -15.86
C TRP A 264 -13.40 18.26 -16.38
N GLU A 265 -13.95 19.41 -16.00
CA GLU A 265 -15.31 19.82 -16.41
C GLU A 265 -15.42 19.91 -17.94
N MET A 266 -14.42 20.51 -18.59
CA MET A 266 -14.37 20.63 -20.05
C MET A 266 -14.25 19.26 -20.73
N LEU A 267 -13.40 18.37 -20.22
CA LEU A 267 -13.24 17.01 -20.78
C LEU A 267 -14.52 16.18 -20.64
N ARG A 268 -15.21 16.30 -19.50
CA ARG A 268 -16.50 15.65 -19.25
C ARG A 268 -17.58 16.18 -20.18
N ASP A 269 -17.63 17.49 -20.43
CA ASP A 269 -18.59 18.09 -21.35
C ASP A 269 -18.39 17.57 -22.79
N PHE A 270 -17.13 17.43 -23.25
CA PHE A 270 -16.84 16.79 -24.53
C PHE A 270 -17.32 15.33 -24.57
N GLU A 271 -17.08 14.56 -23.50
CA GLU A 271 -17.50 13.16 -23.42
C GLU A 271 -19.02 13.01 -23.48
N VAL A 272 -19.76 13.76 -22.65
CA VAL A 272 -21.23 13.73 -22.61
C VAL A 272 -21.84 14.22 -23.93
N GLY A 273 -21.20 15.20 -24.58
CA GLY A 273 -21.61 15.73 -25.89
C GLY A 273 -21.27 14.82 -27.07
N GLY A 274 -20.50 13.74 -26.85
CA GLY A 274 -20.06 12.84 -27.92
C GLY A 274 -18.91 13.38 -28.79
N ASP A 275 -18.28 14.49 -28.39
CA ASP A 275 -17.11 15.04 -29.05
C ASP A 275 -15.83 14.31 -28.59
N PHE A 276 -15.74 13.05 -28.99
CA PHE A 276 -14.60 12.20 -28.64
C PHE A 276 -13.29 12.66 -29.27
N THR A 277 -13.36 13.45 -30.35
CA THR A 277 -12.18 14.05 -30.99
C THR A 277 -11.58 15.11 -30.09
N SER A 278 -12.36 16.10 -29.66
CA SER A 278 -11.88 17.11 -28.72
C SER A 278 -11.42 16.49 -27.41
N ARG A 279 -12.19 15.54 -26.85
CA ARG A 279 -11.79 14.82 -25.63
C ARG A 279 -10.39 14.23 -25.76
N LEU A 280 -10.13 13.44 -26.82
CA LEU A 280 -8.83 12.81 -27.02
C LEU A 280 -7.72 13.84 -27.32
N THR A 281 -8.00 14.85 -28.14
CA THR A 281 -7.03 15.91 -28.43
C THR A 281 -6.57 16.62 -27.17
N PHE A 282 -7.49 17.04 -26.30
CA PHE A 282 -7.13 17.77 -25.08
C PHE A 282 -6.43 16.88 -24.04
N LEU A 283 -6.82 15.61 -23.91
CA LEU A 283 -6.11 14.64 -23.07
C LEU A 283 -4.64 14.47 -23.49
N GLU A 284 -4.35 14.43 -24.80
CA GLU A 284 -2.97 14.33 -25.28
C GLU A 284 -2.20 15.65 -25.13
N GLU A 285 -2.80 16.80 -25.46
CA GLU A 285 -2.15 18.11 -25.32
C GLU A 285 -1.82 18.43 -23.85
N GLN A 286 -2.60 17.94 -22.89
CA GLN A 286 -2.31 18.10 -21.47
C GLN A 286 -0.93 17.54 -21.07
N LYS A 287 -0.47 16.46 -21.73
CA LYS A 287 0.80 15.79 -21.40
C LYS A 287 2.02 16.67 -21.66
N THR A 288 1.89 17.71 -22.48
CA THR A 288 2.96 18.65 -22.84
C THR A 288 2.72 20.07 -22.31
N LEU A 289 1.62 20.32 -21.60
CA LEU A 289 1.41 21.55 -20.85
C LEU A 289 2.51 21.73 -19.79
N PRO A 290 2.80 22.97 -19.36
CA PRO A 290 3.93 23.29 -18.49
C PRO A 290 3.72 22.90 -17.01
N PHE A 291 3.20 21.70 -16.73
CA PHE A 291 3.02 21.20 -15.35
C PHE A 291 4.34 21.09 -14.59
N GLY A 292 5.46 20.89 -15.29
CA GLY A 292 6.80 20.92 -14.71
C GLY A 292 7.13 22.23 -13.99
N SER A 293 6.68 23.37 -14.52
CA SER A 293 6.86 24.67 -13.86
C SER A 293 6.02 24.79 -12.59
N VAL A 294 4.83 24.18 -12.56
CA VAL A 294 3.99 24.11 -11.36
C VAL A 294 4.63 23.19 -10.31
N TRP A 295 5.20 22.07 -10.74
CA TRP A 295 5.94 21.15 -9.88
C TRP A 295 7.17 21.81 -9.23
N ASP A 296 7.95 22.55 -10.02
CA ASP A 296 9.13 23.25 -9.54
C ASP A 296 8.74 24.32 -8.50
N TYR A 297 7.65 25.05 -8.75
CA TYR A 297 7.09 25.99 -7.80
C TYR A 297 6.60 25.31 -6.51
N TYR A 298 5.95 24.15 -6.62
CA TYR A 298 5.55 23.35 -5.45
C TYR A 298 6.77 22.95 -4.62
N CYS A 299 7.83 22.42 -5.25
CA CYS A 299 9.08 22.08 -4.56
C CYS A 299 9.69 23.30 -3.83
N LEU A 300 9.75 24.45 -4.50
CA LEU A 300 10.23 25.70 -3.90
C LEU A 300 9.39 26.10 -2.68
N LYS A 301 8.06 25.94 -2.74
CA LYS A 301 7.15 26.25 -1.64
C LYS A 301 7.25 25.28 -0.46
N GLN A 302 7.65 24.04 -0.73
CA GLN A 302 7.91 23.03 0.30
C GLN A 302 9.35 23.05 0.82
N ASP A 303 10.17 24.01 0.39
CA ASP A 303 11.58 24.13 0.76
C ASP A 303 12.40 22.85 0.47
N VAL A 304 12.11 22.21 -0.67
CA VAL A 304 12.84 21.03 -1.15
C VAL A 304 13.49 21.27 -2.52
N PRO A 305 14.58 20.57 -2.87
CA PRO A 305 15.28 20.80 -4.13
C PRO A 305 14.41 20.60 -5.38
N VAL A 306 14.55 21.54 -6.30
CA VAL A 306 13.94 21.52 -7.63
C VAL A 306 14.74 20.62 -8.58
N GLY A 307 14.06 20.00 -9.54
CA GLY A 307 14.69 19.16 -10.55
C GLY A 307 15.50 18.01 -9.93
N THR A 308 16.78 17.93 -10.30
CA THR A 308 17.74 16.91 -9.84
C THR A 308 18.61 17.35 -8.67
N GLY A 309 18.39 18.54 -8.09
CA GLY A 309 19.25 19.08 -7.02
C GLY A 309 19.35 18.17 -5.78
N TRP A 310 18.29 17.42 -5.47
CA TRP A 310 18.25 16.46 -4.36
C TRP A 310 19.27 15.31 -4.52
N LEU A 311 19.73 15.02 -5.74
CA LEU A 311 20.67 13.93 -5.98
C LEU A 311 22.05 14.23 -5.37
N ASP A 312 22.45 15.50 -5.34
CA ASP A 312 23.74 15.89 -4.77
C ASP A 312 23.74 15.73 -3.24
N GLU A 313 22.62 16.02 -2.59
CA GLU A 313 22.43 15.75 -1.15
C GLU A 313 22.49 14.25 -0.85
N VAL A 314 21.84 13.41 -1.66
CA VAL A 314 21.91 11.95 -1.51
C VAL A 314 23.35 11.44 -1.67
N ARG A 315 24.09 11.94 -2.67
CA ARG A 315 25.50 11.58 -2.88
C ARG A 315 26.38 12.03 -1.73
N GLU A 316 26.11 13.19 -1.15
CA GLU A 316 26.84 13.69 0.02
C GLU A 316 26.55 12.82 1.25
N TYR A 317 25.29 12.49 1.50
CA TYR A 317 24.88 11.60 2.59
C TYR A 317 25.45 10.18 2.43
N GLU A 318 25.50 9.68 1.20
CA GLU A 318 26.11 8.39 0.87
C GLU A 318 27.60 8.36 1.26
N LYS A 319 28.35 9.39 0.87
CA LYS A 319 29.77 9.51 1.21
C LYS A 319 30.03 9.66 2.71
N LYS A 320 29.21 10.46 3.40
CA LYS A 320 29.43 10.81 4.82
C LYS A 320 28.92 9.77 5.80
N VAL A 321 27.86 9.04 5.46
CA VAL A 321 27.13 8.18 6.39
C VAL A 321 27.02 6.76 5.88
N LEU A 322 26.52 6.55 4.66
CA LEU A 322 26.20 5.20 4.19
C LEU A 322 27.46 4.37 3.88
N ALA A 323 28.52 4.99 3.35
CA ALA A 323 29.76 4.32 3.01
C ALA A 323 30.54 3.78 4.23
N SER A 324 30.15 4.14 5.45
CA SER A 324 30.78 3.71 6.70
C SER A 324 30.01 2.63 7.46
N ARG A 325 29.00 2.00 6.83
CA ARG A 325 28.14 0.98 7.45
C ARG A 325 28.51 -0.45 7.08
#